data_AF-A0A819Q4E8-F1
#
_entry.id   AF-A0A819Q4E8-F1
#
_cell.length_a   1.000
_cell.length_b   1.000
_cell.length_c   1.000
_cell.angle_alpha   90.00
_cell.angle_beta   90.00
_cell.angle_gamma   90.00
#
_symmetry.space_group_name_H-M   'P 1'
#
loop_
_entity.id
_entity.type
_entity.pdbx_description
1 polymer ?
#
loop_
_entity_poly.entity_id
_entity_poly.type
_entity_poly.pdbx_seq_one_letter_code
_entity_poly.pdbx_strand_id
1 'polypeptide(L)'
;LRSTLDQDELTAVKKNLQAQKMDVSNEFINDTWQRVYKIHFLKQNLTTCIDCRRFFYYYQKGFSDQGLDCHEVVFFWRLKRMIEITSNAIRQQISNIETRRLEREVKEILDDFSGDETLKANLKGKRVDLAEELKRVRQVQEKLEEFIEALNAEK
;
A
#
# COMPACT_ATOMS: atom_id res chain seq x y z
N LEU A 1 -13.64 -2.61 -20.25
CA LEU A 1 -13.26 -4.03 -20.42
C LEU A 1 -14.39 -4.89 -19.87
N ARG A 2 -15.14 -5.60 -20.73
CA ARG A 2 -16.26 -6.46 -20.32
C ARG A 2 -15.67 -7.72 -19.66
N SER A 3 -15.80 -7.83 -18.34
CA SER A 3 -15.23 -8.95 -17.57
C SER A 3 -16.22 -10.10 -17.33
N THR A 4 -17.44 -10.00 -17.85
CA THR A 4 -18.51 -10.98 -17.66
C THR A 4 -18.90 -11.61 -18.99
N LEU A 5 -19.01 -12.94 -18.98
CA LEU A 5 -19.51 -13.72 -20.11
C LEU A 5 -21.00 -13.48 -20.28
N ASP A 6 -21.43 -13.29 -21.53
CA ASP A 6 -22.82 -13.44 -21.90
C ASP A 6 -23.25 -14.92 -21.88
N GLN A 7 -24.56 -15.18 -21.93
CA GLN A 7 -25.11 -16.53 -21.92
C GLN A 7 -24.64 -17.36 -23.14
N ASP A 8 -24.50 -16.71 -24.30
CA ASP A 8 -24.00 -17.35 -25.52
C ASP A 8 -22.50 -17.65 -25.43
N GLU A 9 -21.72 -16.71 -24.89
CA GLU A 9 -20.27 -16.88 -24.68
C GLU A 9 -19.99 -17.98 -23.65
N LEU A 10 -20.76 -18.02 -22.56
CA LEU A 10 -20.69 -19.06 -21.53
C LEU A 10 -20.99 -20.44 -22.12
N THR A 11 -22.03 -20.52 -22.96
CA THR A 11 -22.38 -21.78 -23.65
C THR A 11 -21.28 -22.23 -24.60
N ALA A 12 -20.66 -21.29 -25.33
CA ALA A 12 -19.54 -21.58 -26.21
C ALA A 12 -18.31 -22.08 -25.44
N VAL A 13 -17.93 -21.40 -24.35
CA VAL A 13 -16.81 -21.82 -23.49
C VAL A 13 -17.06 -23.21 -22.91
N LYS A 14 -18.28 -23.48 -22.42
CA LYS A 14 -18.64 -24.80 -21.90
C LYS A 14 -18.52 -25.90 -22.95
N LYS A 15 -19.05 -25.69 -24.16
CA LYS A 15 -18.93 -26.65 -25.26
C LYS A 15 -17.47 -26.91 -25.65
N ASN A 16 -16.64 -25.87 -25.67
CA ASN A 16 -15.21 -26.01 -25.95
C ASN A 16 -14.49 -26.85 -24.88
N LEU A 17 -14.79 -26.64 -23.60
CA LEU A 17 -14.25 -27.45 -22.51
C LEU A 17 -14.71 -28.91 -22.59
N GLN A 18 -15.99 -29.14 -22.90
CA GLN A 18 -16.54 -30.48 -23.11
C GLN A 18 -15.88 -31.21 -24.29
N ALA A 19 -15.60 -30.50 -25.38
CA ALA A 19 -14.84 -31.05 -26.52
C ALA A 19 -13.41 -31.47 -26.14
N GLN A 20 -12.82 -30.81 -25.14
CA GLN A 20 -11.53 -31.19 -24.54
C GLN A 20 -11.66 -32.25 -23.44
N LYS A 21 -12.84 -32.88 -23.29
CA LYS A 21 -13.18 -33.88 -22.26
C LYS A 21 -13.10 -33.34 -20.83
N MET A 22 -13.29 -32.03 -20.65
CA MET A 22 -13.42 -31.40 -19.34
C MET A 22 -14.88 -31.05 -19.07
N ASP A 23 -15.48 -31.66 -18.05
CA ASP A 23 -16.82 -31.31 -17.59
C ASP A 23 -16.73 -30.32 -16.42
N VAL A 24 -17.29 -29.12 -16.63
CA VAL A 24 -17.12 -27.97 -15.75
C VAL A 24 -18.46 -27.26 -15.59
N SER A 25 -18.78 -26.85 -14.36
CA SER A 25 -20.01 -26.12 -14.07
C SER A 25 -19.97 -24.68 -14.60
N ASN A 26 -21.15 -24.13 -14.90
CA ASN A 26 -21.27 -22.74 -15.36
C ASN A 26 -20.77 -21.74 -14.30
N GLU A 27 -20.99 -22.05 -13.03
CA GLU A 27 -20.53 -21.26 -11.88
C GLU A 27 -19.00 -21.17 -11.85
N PHE A 28 -18.31 -22.32 -11.97
CA PHE A 28 -16.85 -22.35 -11.99
C PHE A 28 -16.26 -21.58 -13.18
N ILE A 29 -16.89 -21.67 -14.36
CA ILE A 29 -16.47 -20.90 -15.54
C ILE A 29 -16.57 -19.39 -15.24
N ASN A 30 -17.67 -18.93 -14.67
CA ASN A 30 -17.84 -17.50 -14.34
C ASN A 30 -16.85 -17.01 -13.28
N ASP A 31 -16.62 -17.80 -12.22
CA ASP A 31 -15.70 -17.47 -11.14
C ASP A 31 -14.25 -17.36 -11.62
N THR A 32 -13.88 -18.17 -12.61
CA THR A 32 -12.51 -18.21 -13.15
C THR A 32 -12.32 -17.29 -14.35
N TRP A 33 -13.39 -16.95 -15.09
CA TRP A 33 -13.30 -16.23 -16.36
C TRP A 33 -12.54 -14.93 -16.25
N GLN A 34 -12.79 -14.13 -15.21
CA GLN A 34 -12.10 -12.86 -15.03
C GLN A 34 -10.58 -13.01 -14.96
N ARG A 35 -10.09 -14.07 -14.30
CA ARG A 35 -8.65 -14.33 -14.19
C ARG A 35 -8.08 -14.77 -15.54
N VAL A 36 -8.77 -15.69 -16.22
CA VAL A 36 -8.38 -16.20 -17.55
C VAL A 36 -8.34 -15.06 -18.56
N TYR A 37 -9.40 -14.26 -18.65
CA TYR A 37 -9.50 -13.11 -19.53
C TYR A 37 -8.36 -12.11 -19.29
N LYS A 38 -8.10 -11.73 -18.03
CA LYS A 38 -7.01 -10.81 -17.68
C LYS A 38 -5.65 -11.33 -18.14
N ILE A 39 -5.35 -12.61 -17.89
CA ILE A 39 -4.08 -13.22 -18.31
C ILE A 39 -3.96 -13.21 -19.84
N HIS A 40 -5.01 -13.63 -20.55
CA HIS A 40 -5.01 -13.66 -22.00
C HIS A 40 -4.86 -12.25 -22.59
N PHE A 41 -5.63 -11.29 -22.09
CA PHE A 41 -5.56 -9.88 -22.47
C PHE A 41 -4.13 -9.34 -22.28
N LEU A 42 -3.52 -9.53 -21.12
CA LEU A 42 -2.15 -9.05 -20.87
C LEU A 42 -1.13 -9.73 -21.79
N LYS A 43 -1.23 -11.04 -22.02
CA LYS A 43 -0.34 -11.76 -22.93
C LYS A 43 -0.44 -11.24 -24.36
N GLN A 44 -1.67 -11.04 -24.86
CA GLN A 44 -1.91 -10.53 -26.20
C GLN A 44 -1.31 -9.13 -26.39
N ASN A 45 -1.59 -8.20 -25.46
CA ASN A 45 -1.03 -6.84 -25.52
C ASN A 45 0.50 -6.85 -25.39
N LEU A 46 1.07 -7.77 -24.61
CA LEU A 46 2.52 -7.90 -24.48
C LEU A 46 3.17 -8.33 -25.81
N THR A 47 2.53 -9.23 -26.56
CA THR A 47 2.99 -9.59 -27.91
C THR A 47 2.99 -8.37 -28.83
N THR A 48 1.90 -7.57 -28.83
CA THR A 48 1.84 -6.32 -29.62
C THR A 48 2.98 -5.35 -29.27
N CYS A 49 3.31 -5.20 -27.98
CA CYS A 49 4.45 -4.38 -27.55
C CYS A 49 5.80 -4.85 -28.15
N ILE A 50 6.00 -6.17 -28.28
CA ILE A 50 7.23 -6.72 -28.87
C ILE A 50 7.32 -6.34 -30.36
N ASP A 51 6.20 -6.37 -31.07
CA ASP A 51 6.12 -5.97 -32.47
C ASP A 51 6.33 -4.46 -32.65
N CYS A 52 5.80 -3.64 -31.74
CA CYS A 52 6.07 -2.20 -31.68
C CYS A 52 7.57 -1.86 -31.58
N ARG A 53 8.36 -2.66 -30.85
CA ARG A 53 9.82 -2.48 -30.78
C ARG A 53 10.49 -2.66 -32.13
N ARG A 54 10.00 -3.59 -32.97
CA ARG A 54 10.51 -3.81 -34.33
C ARG A 54 10.11 -2.68 -35.27
N PHE A 55 8.95 -2.07 -35.05
CA PHE A 55 8.46 -0.96 -35.87
C PHE A 55 9.32 0.30 -35.78
N PHE A 56 9.89 0.62 -34.61
CA PHE A 56 10.81 1.75 -34.45
C PHE A 56 11.96 1.73 -35.47
N TYR A 57 12.47 0.55 -35.79
CA TYR A 57 13.52 0.36 -36.80
C TYR A 57 13.05 0.70 -38.23
N TYR A 58 11.81 0.34 -38.59
CA TYR A 58 11.22 0.63 -39.90
C TYR A 58 10.84 2.11 -40.04
N TYR A 59 10.34 2.72 -38.95
CA TYR A 59 10.08 4.15 -38.88
C TYR A 59 11.36 4.97 -39.14
N GLN A 60 12.49 4.58 -38.55
CA GLN A 60 13.79 5.24 -38.78
C GLN A 60 14.24 5.17 -40.26
N LYS A 61 13.74 4.20 -41.03
CA LYS A 61 14.03 4.04 -42.47
C LYS A 61 13.01 4.72 -43.39
N GLY A 62 12.08 5.51 -42.85
CA GLY A 62 11.11 6.27 -43.64
C GLY A 62 9.84 5.50 -44.04
N PHE A 63 9.59 4.33 -43.43
CA PHE A 63 8.31 3.64 -43.58
C PHE A 63 7.31 4.20 -42.56
N SER A 64 6.43 5.11 -42.99
CA SER A 64 5.50 5.84 -42.10
C SER A 64 4.03 5.42 -42.21
N ASP A 65 3.69 4.45 -43.06
CA ASP A 65 2.29 4.25 -43.50
C ASP A 65 1.67 2.89 -43.14
N GLN A 66 2.07 2.30 -42.02
CA GLN A 66 1.38 1.13 -41.46
C GLN A 66 0.79 1.56 -40.13
N GLY A 67 -0.54 1.55 -40.01
CA GLY A 67 -1.35 1.95 -38.84
C GLY A 67 -1.10 1.13 -37.57
N LEU A 68 0.16 1.03 -37.16
CA LEU A 68 0.64 0.41 -35.94
C LEU A 68 0.63 1.47 -34.85
N ASP A 69 -0.41 1.39 -34.04
CA ASP A 69 -0.63 2.25 -32.90
C ASP A 69 -0.09 1.57 -31.64
N CYS A 70 0.99 2.10 -31.06
CA CYS A 70 1.73 1.46 -29.95
C CYS A 70 1.20 1.84 -28.56
N HIS A 71 -0.12 1.98 -28.43
CA HIS A 71 -0.79 2.34 -27.19
C HIS A 71 -0.55 1.34 -26.05
N GLU A 72 -0.32 0.06 -26.35
CA GLU A 72 -0.05 -0.98 -25.36
C GLU A 72 1.24 -0.69 -24.59
N VAL A 73 2.25 -0.09 -25.22
CA VAL A 73 3.51 0.28 -24.56
C VAL A 73 3.24 1.31 -23.46
N VAL A 74 2.40 2.32 -23.77
CA VAL A 74 1.99 3.34 -22.81
C VAL A 74 1.14 2.72 -21.69
N PHE A 75 0.24 1.79 -22.03
CA PHE A 75 -0.54 1.04 -21.05
C PHE A 75 0.36 0.29 -20.05
N PHE A 76 1.35 -0.48 -20.51
CA PHE A 76 2.25 -1.22 -19.63
C PHE A 76 3.14 -0.30 -18.79
N TRP A 77 3.58 0.84 -19.33
CA TRP A 77 4.32 1.83 -18.54
C TRP A 77 3.47 2.39 -17.39
N ARG A 78 2.20 2.74 -17.66
CA ARG A 78 1.25 3.23 -16.64
C ARG A 78 0.98 2.14 -15.60
N LEU A 79 0.77 0.90 -16.05
CA LEU A 79 0.54 -0.24 -15.17
C LEU A 79 1.72 -0.48 -14.23
N LYS A 80 2.95 -0.50 -14.76
CA LYS A 80 4.17 -0.64 -13.97
C LYS A 80 4.27 0.46 -12.92
N ARG A 81 4.11 1.72 -13.33
CA ARG A 81 4.18 2.87 -12.41
C ARG A 81 3.13 2.79 -11.31
N MET A 82 1.90 2.40 -11.64
CA MET A 82 0.84 2.20 -10.66
C MET A 82 1.24 1.13 -9.63
N ILE A 83 1.75 -0.02 -10.08
CA ILE A 83 2.18 -1.11 -9.19
C ILE A 83 3.32 -0.66 -8.26
N GLU A 84 4.30 0.09 -8.78
CA GLU A 84 5.41 0.63 -7.98
C GLU A 84 4.92 1.58 -6.88
N ILE A 85 4.00 2.50 -7.22
CA ILE A 85 3.39 3.42 -6.24
C ILE A 85 2.60 2.64 -5.19
N THR A 86 1.78 1.67 -5.60
CA THR A 86 1.00 0.83 -4.68
C THR A 86 1.90 0.02 -3.75
N SER A 87 2.98 -0.57 -4.26
CA SER A 87 3.96 -1.32 -3.45
C SER A 87 4.60 -0.45 -2.37
N ASN A 88 5.00 0.78 -2.73
CA ASN A 88 5.56 1.73 -1.78
C ASN A 88 4.53 2.16 -0.73
N ALA A 89 3.29 2.42 -1.13
CA ALA A 89 2.20 2.76 -0.22
C ALA A 89 1.93 1.63 0.79
N ILE A 90 1.88 0.37 0.34
CA ILE A 90 1.69 -0.80 1.20
C ILE A 90 2.86 -0.94 2.19
N ARG A 91 4.10 -0.78 1.73
CA ARG A 91 5.28 -0.84 2.61
C ARG A 91 5.20 0.23 3.70
N GLN A 92 4.84 1.45 3.33
CA GLN A 92 4.68 2.54 4.29
C GLN A 92 3.53 2.27 5.26
N GLN A 93 2.42 1.72 4.78
CA GLN A 93 1.29 1.33 5.63
C GLN A 93 1.72 0.29 6.68
N ILE A 94 2.40 -0.77 6.27
CA ILE A 94 2.90 -1.82 7.18
C ILE A 94 3.87 -1.21 8.19
N SER A 95 4.85 -0.44 7.73
CA SER A 95 5.83 0.20 8.62
C SER A 95 5.13 1.08 9.67
N ASN A 96 4.17 1.91 9.27
CA ASN A 96 3.45 2.79 10.19
C ASN A 96 2.60 2.01 11.20
N ILE A 97 1.98 0.90 10.78
CA ILE A 97 1.22 0.02 11.67
C ILE A 97 2.15 -0.58 12.73
N GLU A 98 3.29 -1.13 12.30
CA GLU A 98 4.24 -1.76 13.21
C GLU A 98 4.90 -0.75 14.15
N THR A 99 5.27 0.44 13.67
CA THR A 99 5.78 1.52 14.53
C THR A 99 4.77 1.85 15.63
N ARG A 100 3.50 2.08 15.29
CA ARG A 100 2.45 2.41 16.27
C ARG A 100 2.10 1.25 17.21
N ARG A 101 2.28 0.00 16.77
CA ARG A 101 2.11 -1.18 17.63
C ARG A 101 3.24 -1.24 18.65
N LEU A 102 4.49 -1.14 18.20
CA LEU A 102 5.65 -1.17 19.06
C LEU A 102 5.66 0.00 20.06
N GLU A 103 5.29 1.21 19.63
CA GLU A 103 5.15 2.36 20.52
C GLU A 103 4.15 2.11 21.66
N ARG A 104 3.02 1.45 21.38
CA ARG A 104 2.03 1.09 22.40
C ARG A 104 2.57 0.04 23.35
N GLU A 105 3.18 -1.03 22.85
CA GLU A 105 3.76 -2.09 23.67
C GLU A 105 4.88 -1.56 24.57
N VAL A 106 5.78 -0.72 24.04
CA VAL A 106 6.83 -0.07 24.84
C VAL A 106 6.22 0.83 25.90
N LYS A 107 5.17 1.58 25.57
CA LYS A 107 4.49 2.45 26.53
C LYS A 107 3.85 1.65 27.67
N GLU A 108 3.14 0.57 27.35
CA GLU A 108 2.52 -0.30 28.35
C GLU A 108 3.57 -0.88 29.31
N ILE A 109 4.71 -1.36 28.78
CA ILE A 109 5.83 -1.86 29.60
C ILE A 109 6.40 -0.75 30.50
N LEU A 110 6.56 0.47 29.97
CA LEU A 110 7.07 1.60 30.75
C LEU A 110 6.06 2.06 31.83
N ASP A 111 4.76 2.00 31.54
CA ASP A 111 3.70 2.31 32.49
C ASP A 111 3.71 1.28 33.64
N ASP A 112 3.91 -0.01 33.34
CA ASP A 112 4.10 -1.06 34.34
C ASP A 112 5.35 -0.82 35.20
N PHE A 113 6.47 -0.42 34.58
CA PHE A 113 7.71 -0.10 35.30
C PHE A 113 7.57 1.14 36.18
N SER A 114 6.64 2.05 35.85
CA SER A 114 6.38 3.24 36.65
C SER A 114 5.82 2.92 38.05
N GLY A 115 5.25 1.72 38.24
CA GLY A 115 4.77 1.25 39.54
C GLY A 115 5.88 0.72 40.46
N ASP A 116 7.06 0.40 39.91
CA ASP A 116 8.17 -0.22 40.65
C ASP A 116 9.38 0.73 40.72
N GLU A 117 9.61 1.27 41.92
CA GLU A 117 10.69 2.22 42.18
C GLU A 117 12.09 1.61 41.96
N THR A 118 12.23 0.28 42.04
CA THR A 118 13.49 -0.42 41.76
C THR A 118 13.77 -0.51 40.27
N LEU A 119 12.74 -0.70 39.44
CA LEU A 119 12.85 -0.71 37.98
C LEU A 119 13.06 0.71 37.43
N LYS A 120 12.42 1.74 38.01
CA LYS A 120 12.71 3.14 37.69
C LYS A 120 14.17 3.52 37.96
N ALA A 121 14.75 3.02 39.05
CA ALA A 121 16.15 3.30 39.37
C ALA A 121 17.13 2.80 38.28
N ASN A 122 16.70 1.85 37.44
CA ASN A 122 17.48 1.35 36.30
C ASN A 122 17.30 2.20 35.03
N LEU A 123 16.26 3.05 34.96
CA LEU A 123 15.99 3.96 33.84
C LEU A 123 16.70 5.32 34.05
N LYS A 124 18.04 5.32 34.08
CA LYS A 124 18.85 6.53 34.29
C LYS A 124 19.58 7.00 33.03
N GLY A 125 19.84 8.30 32.94
CA GLY A 125 20.71 8.89 31.92
C GLY A 125 20.43 10.36 31.67
N LYS A 126 21.37 11.05 31.00
CA LYS A 126 21.34 12.52 30.80
C LYS A 126 20.02 13.08 30.27
N ARG A 127 19.31 12.33 29.42
CA ARG A 127 17.99 12.76 28.89
C ARG A 127 16.86 12.61 29.91
N VAL A 128 16.92 11.60 30.76
CA VAL A 128 15.97 11.40 31.87
C VAL A 128 16.19 12.47 32.92
N ASP A 129 17.45 12.71 33.31
CA ASP A 129 17.81 13.74 34.28
C ASP A 129 17.31 15.13 33.84
N LEU A 130 17.53 15.49 32.56
CA LEU A 130 17.04 16.74 31.99
C LEU A 130 15.51 16.81 31.98
N ALA A 131 14.82 15.71 31.65
CA ALA A 131 13.36 15.66 31.66
C ALA A 131 12.78 15.84 33.08
N GLU A 132 13.41 15.25 34.10
CA GLU A 132 13.03 15.44 35.49
C GLU A 132 13.27 16.88 35.97
N GLU A 133 14.39 17.49 35.57
CA GLU A 133 14.69 18.88 35.89
C GLU A 133 13.68 19.83 35.24
N LEU A 134 13.36 19.63 33.95
CA LEU A 134 12.32 20.38 33.26
C LEU A 134 10.95 20.23 33.93
N LYS A 135 10.60 19.02 34.39
CA LYS A 135 9.34 18.79 35.13
C LYS A 135 9.32 19.57 36.45
N ARG A 136 10.43 19.60 37.20
CA ARG A 136 10.56 20.42 38.43
C ARG A 136 10.41 21.90 38.14
N VAL A 137 11.06 22.40 37.09
CA VAL A 137 10.94 23.81 36.68
C VAL A 137 9.49 24.17 36.36
N ARG A 138 8.78 23.31 35.62
CA ARG A 138 7.38 23.53 35.25
C ARG A 138 6.45 23.58 36.47
N GLN A 139 6.64 22.69 37.45
CA GLN A 139 5.87 22.71 38.70
C GLN A 139 6.10 24.00 39.50
N VAL A 140 7.33 24.50 39.53
CA VAL A 140 7.63 25.79 40.19
C VAL A 140 6.92 26.93 39.47
N GLN A 141 6.90 26.93 38.13
CA GLN A 141 6.17 27.93 37.34
C GLN A 141 4.67 27.90 37.62
N GLU A 142 4.03 26.73 37.62
CA GLU A 142 2.60 26.59 37.93
C GLU A 142 2.28 27.13 39.34
N LYS A 143 3.12 26.83 40.34
CA LYS A 143 2.94 27.35 41.70
C LYS A 143 3.13 28.87 41.81
N LEU A 144 4.04 29.43 41.01
CA LEU A 144 4.23 30.87 40.94
C LEU A 144 3.04 31.56 40.26
N GLU A 145 2.47 30.96 39.22
CA GLU A 145 1.25 31.47 38.57
C GLU A 145 0.06 31.45 39.52
N GLU A 146 -0.17 30.33 40.23
CA GLU A 146 -1.20 30.24 41.29
C GLU A 146 -1.01 31.33 42.37
N PHE A 147 0.24 31.59 42.78
CA PHE A 147 0.54 32.61 43.77
C PHE A 147 0.29 34.04 43.25
N ILE A 148 0.64 34.32 41.99
CA ILE A 148 0.38 35.62 41.35
C ILE A 148 -1.13 35.86 41.23
N GLU A 149 -1.91 34.84 40.85
CA GLU A 149 -3.36 34.93 40.79
C GLU A 149 -3.97 35.23 42.17
N ALA A 150 -3.53 34.53 43.22
CA ALA A 150 -3.97 34.78 44.58
C ALA A 150 -3.62 36.20 45.06
N LEU A 151 -2.41 36.69 44.77
CA LEU A 151 -1.98 38.06 45.11
C LEU A 151 -2.79 39.14 44.39
N ASN A 152 -3.18 38.90 43.13
CA ASN A 152 -3.99 39.84 42.38
C ASN A 152 -5.46 39.84 42.82
N ALA A 153 -5.94 38.72 43.38
CA ALA A 153 -7.30 38.63 43.94
C ALA A 153 -7.46 39.33 45.30
N GLU A 154 -6.35 39.57 46.01
CA GLU A 154 -6.32 40.32 47.28
C GLU A 154 -6.18 41.85 47.12
N LYS A 155 -6.02 42.36 45.89
CA LYS A 155 -5.98 43.80 45.57
C LYS A 155 -7.33 44.31 45.08
#